data_AF-A0A951JBF1-F1
#
_entry.id   AF-A0A951JBF1-F1
#
_cell.length_a   1.000
_cell.length_b   1.000
_cell.length_c   1.000
_cell.angle_alpha   90.00
_cell.angle_beta   90.00
_cell.angle_gamma   90.00
#
_symmetry.space_group_name_H-M   'P 1'
#
loop_
_entity.id
_entity.type
_entity.pdbx_description
1 polymer ?
#
loop_
_entity_poly.entity_id
_entity_poly.type
_entity_poly.pdbx_seq_one_letter_code
_entity_poly.pdbx_strand_id
1 'polypeptide(L)' 'MSEIRFTPRELDVMSILWRNGSGTVSEVREALDEELAYTSVLSALQTLEE' A
#
# COMPACT_ATOMS: atom_id res chain seq x y z
N MET A 1 -0.89 -21.79 -10.85
CA MET A 1 -0.29 -20.60 -10.23
C MET A 1 -1.20 -19.43 -10.56
N SER A 2 -1.86 -18.86 -9.56
CA SER A 2 -2.67 -17.65 -9.72
C SER A 2 -1.76 -16.52 -10.16
N GLU A 3 -2.15 -15.80 -11.21
CA GLU A 3 -1.40 -14.63 -11.67
C GLU A 3 -1.66 -13.49 -10.67
N ILE A 4 -0.64 -13.12 -9.89
CA ILE A 4 -0.72 -11.98 -8.98
C ILE A 4 -0.64 -10.71 -9.84
N ARG A 5 -1.71 -9.92 -9.82
CA ARG A 5 -1.76 -8.62 -10.50
C ARG A 5 -1.99 -7.54 -9.45
N PHE A 6 -1.08 -6.59 -9.41
CA PHE A 6 -1.20 -5.44 -8.52
C PHE A 6 -1.88 -4.27 -9.22
N THR A 7 -2.76 -3.59 -8.51
CA THR A 7 -3.25 -2.27 -8.91
C THR A 7 -2.13 -1.23 -8.75
N PRO A 8 -2.19 -0.06 -9.43
CA PRO A 8 -1.21 1.00 -9.23
C PRO A 8 -1.06 1.40 -7.75
N ARG A 9 -2.16 1.42 -7.01
CA ARG A 9 -2.18 1.72 -5.58
C ARG A 9 -1.42 0.69 -4.75
N GLU A 10 -1.61 -0.59 -5.03
CA GLU A 10 -0.86 -1.65 -4.35
C GLU A 10 0.63 -1.53 -4.64
N LEU A 11 1.01 -1.21 -5.88
CA LEU A 11 2.41 -0.99 -6.24
C LEU A 11 3.03 0.20 -5.48
N ASP A 12 2.30 1.29 -5.32
CA ASP A 12 2.78 2.45 -4.56
C ASP A 12 2.98 2.10 -3.07
N VAL A 13 1.99 1.43 -2.47
CA VAL A 13 2.07 0.93 -1.09
C VAL A 13 3.23 -0.04 -0.90
N MET A 14 3.39 -1.02 -1.81
CA MET A 14 4.50 -1.96 -1.77
C MET A 14 5.85 -1.26 -1.93
N SER A 15 5.97 -0.27 -2.80
CA SER A 15 7.20 0.51 -3.00
C SER A 15 7.63 1.20 -1.71
N ILE A 16 6.68 1.79 -0.97
CA ILE A 16 6.94 2.42 0.33
C ILE A 16 7.37 1.38 1.36
N LEU A 17 6.62 0.27 1.48
CA LEU A 17 6.94 -0.80 2.42
C LEU A 17 8.29 -1.45 2.14
N TRP A 18 8.66 -1.66 0.87
CA TRP A 18 9.97 -2.20 0.52
C TRP A 18 11.12 -1.29 0.91
N ARG A 19 10.92 0.03 0.79
CA ARG A 19 11.93 1.04 1.19
C ARG A 19 12.06 1.13 2.70
N ASN A 20 10.94 1.06 3.43
CA ASN A 20 10.91 1.25 4.88
C ASN A 20 11.08 -0.06 5.68
N GLY A 21 10.97 -1.22 5.03
CA GLY A 21 10.98 -2.55 5.64
C GLY A 21 9.67 -2.92 6.35
N SER A 22 9.00 -1.93 6.94
CA SER A 22 7.66 -2.04 7.53
C SER A 22 7.03 -0.64 7.62
N GLY A 23 5.72 -0.55 7.80
CA GLY A 23 5.05 0.73 8.02
C GLY A 23 3.60 0.56 8.46
N THR A 24 3.12 1.52 9.23
CA THR A 24 1.71 1.66 9.60
C THR A 24 0.92 2.30 8.45
N VAL A 25 -0.42 2.17 8.49
CA VAL A 25 -1.32 2.81 7.50
C VAL A 25 -1.09 4.32 7.43
N SER A 26 -0.85 4.97 8.58
CA SER A 26 -0.59 6.41 8.65
C SER A 26 0.73 6.79 7.98
N GLU A 27 1.82 6.05 8.25
CA GLU A 27 3.13 6.30 7.64
C GLU A 27 3.10 6.07 6.12
N VAL A 28 2.40 5.03 5.67
CA VAL A 28 2.20 4.78 4.24
C VAL A 28 1.37 5.90 3.61
N ARG A 29 0.31 6.37 4.27
CA ARG A 29 -0.50 7.50 3.79
C ARG A 29 0.30 8.80 3.70
N GLU A 30 1.16 9.08 4.68
CA GLU A 30 2.01 10.27 4.69
C GLU A 30 3.10 10.24 3.62
N ALA A 31 3.57 9.04 3.25
CA ALA A 31 4.57 8.85 2.20
C ALA A 31 3.96 8.85 0.78
N LEU A 32 2.64 8.78 0.65
CA LEU A 32 1.94 8.95 -0.62
C LEU A 32 1.75 10.46 -0.87
N ASP A 33 2.21 10.95 -2.01
CA ASP A 33 2.10 12.38 -2.40
C ASP A 33 0.65 12.85 -2.61
N GLU A 34 -0.31 11.93 -2.70
CA GLU A 34 -1.74 12.23 -2.90
C GLU A 34 -2.51 12.29 -1.57
N GLU A 35 -3.46 13.24 -1.43
CA GLU A 35 -4.42 13.27 -0.32
C GLU A 35 -5.41 12.08 -0.41
N LEU A 36 -4.91 10.89 -0.14
CA LEU A 36 -5.70 9.67 -0.15
C LEU A 36 -6.43 9.50 1.18
N ALA A 37 -7.67 9.02 1.08
CA ALA A 37 -8.43 8.62 2.26
C ALA A 37 -7.71 7.46 2.98
N TYR A 38 -7.65 7.53 4.31
CA TYR A 38 -7.03 6.49 5.15
C TYR A 38 -7.55 5.08 4.83
N THR A 39 -8.85 4.95 4.59
CA THR A 39 -9.49 3.66 4.26
C THR A 39 -9.00 3.08 2.93
N SER A 40 -8.61 3.92 1.97
CA SER A 40 -8.06 3.44 0.69
C SER A 40 -6.69 2.78 0.87
N VAL A 41 -5.85 3.33 1.75
CA VAL A 41 -4.55 2.75 2.09
C VAL A 41 -4.74 1.47 2.89
N LEU A 42 -5.67 1.47 3.86
CA LEU A 42 -6.01 0.29 4.64
C LEU A 42 -6.47 -0.88 3.77
N SER A 43 -7.40 -0.65 2.82
CA SER A 43 -7.88 -1.72 1.94
C SER A 43 -6.77 -2.29 1.06
N ALA A 44 -5.88 -1.44 0.53
CA ALA A 44 -4.75 -1.92 -0.26
C ALA A 44 -3.80 -2.80 0.57
N LEU A 45 -3.51 -2.42 1.82
CA LEU A 45 -2.70 -3.22 2.73
C LEU A 45 -3.35 -4.56 3.05
N GLN A 46 -4.67 -4.59 3.31
CA GLN A 46 -5.41 -5.83 3.55
C GLN A 46 -5.36 -6.78 2.34
N THR A 47 -5.50 -6.26 1.13
CA THR A 47 -5.38 -7.06 -0.10
C THR A 47 -3.97 -7.62 -0.31
N LEU A 48 -2.93 -6.95 0.18
CA LEU A 48 -1.55 -7.43 0.10
C LEU A 48 -1.20 -8.50 1.16
N GLU A 49 -1.99 -8.61 2.23
CA GLU A 49 -1.82 -9.62 3.29
C GLU A 49 -2.47 -10.98 2.95
N GLU A 50 -3.44 -11.00 2.04
CA GLU A 50 -4.14 -12.22 1.56
C GLU A 50 -3.31 -13.06 0.58
#